data_AF-A0A7J8R354-F1
#
_entry.id   AF-A0A7J8R354-F1
#
_cell.length_a   1.000
_cell.length_b   1.000
_cell.length_c   1.000
_cell.angle_alpha   90.00
_cell.angle_beta   90.00
_cell.angle_gamma   90.00
#
_symmetry.space_group_name_H-M   'P 1'
#
loop_
_entity.id
_entity.type
_entity.pdbx_description
1 polymer ?
#
loop_
_entity_poly.entity_id
_entity_poly.type
_entity_poly.pdbx_seq_one_letter_code
_entity_poly.pdbx_strand_id
1 'polypeptide(L)'
;MFDIAPHFQALLVFIEHRFYGKSIPFGGDKDVAYSNASTLGYLTSTQALADYATLIIDLKKNLTAVDAPVVVFGGSYGGMLASWFRLKYPHVAIGALASSAPILNFENITSPYSFNNIITQDF
;
A
#
# COMPACT_ATOMS: atom_id res chain seq x y z
N MET A 1 -14.09 4.21 -4.63
CA MET A 1 -13.71 5.13 -3.53
C MET A 1 -14.44 6.45 -3.65
N PHE A 2 -14.35 7.15 -4.79
CA PHE A 2 -15.08 8.41 -5.01
C PHE A 2 -16.61 8.27 -4.85
N ASP A 3 -17.19 7.15 -5.26
CA ASP A 3 -18.65 6.95 -5.16
C ASP A 3 -19.13 6.71 -3.72
N ILE A 4 -18.29 6.08 -2.88
CA ILE A 4 -18.67 5.65 -1.53
C ILE A 4 -18.25 6.65 -0.44
N ALA A 5 -17.20 7.45 -0.68
CA ALA A 5 -16.71 8.42 0.29
C ALA A 5 -17.78 9.46 0.71
N PRO A 6 -18.64 10.00 -0.19
CA PRO A 6 -19.71 10.92 0.20
C PRO A 6 -20.69 10.32 1.21
N HIS A 7 -21.02 9.04 1.09
CA HIS A 7 -21.92 8.34 2.01
C HIS A 7 -21.36 8.29 3.43
N PHE A 8 -20.03 8.16 3.57
CA PHE A 8 -19.34 8.13 4.85
C PHE A 8 -18.81 9.50 5.29
N GLN A 9 -19.03 10.55 4.48
CA GLN A 9 -18.43 11.88 4.67
C GLN A 9 -16.90 11.78 4.86
N ALA A 10 -16.26 10.88 4.12
CA ALA A 10 -14.87 10.51 4.32
C ALA A 10 -13.91 11.42 3.54
N LEU A 11 -12.78 11.76 4.16
CA LEU A 11 -11.62 12.31 3.46
C LEU A 11 -10.95 11.20 2.63
N LEU A 12 -10.67 11.49 1.36
CA LEU A 12 -9.89 10.61 0.49
C LEU A 12 -8.44 11.05 0.48
N VAL A 13 -7.53 10.11 0.77
CA VAL A 13 -6.08 10.31 0.75
C VAL A 13 -5.46 9.22 -0.11
N PHE A 14 -4.73 9.62 -1.14
CA PHE A 14 -3.94 8.72 -1.99
C PHE A 14 -2.47 8.93 -1.67
N ILE A 15 -1.83 7.91 -1.10
CA ILE A 15 -0.42 7.98 -0.70
C ILE A 15 0.42 7.30 -1.78
N GLU A 16 1.33 8.06 -2.39
CA GLU A 16 2.25 7.53 -3.39
C GLU A 16 3.33 6.65 -2.72
N HIS A 17 3.62 5.50 -3.33
CA HIS A 17 4.59 4.55 -2.81
C HIS A 17 6.02 5.10 -3.01
N ARG A 18 6.89 4.96 -2.00
CA ARG A 18 8.32 5.29 -2.15
C ARG A 18 8.93 4.64 -3.40
N PHE A 19 9.82 5.36 -4.06
CA PHE A 19 10.43 5.02 -5.36
C PHE A 19 9.49 5.07 -6.58
N TYR A 20 8.20 5.34 -6.42
CA TYR A 20 7.28 5.51 -7.56
C TYR A 20 6.94 6.98 -7.77
N GLY A 21 6.60 7.34 -9.01
CA GLY A 21 6.16 8.68 -9.37
C GLY A 21 7.18 9.76 -9.01
N LYS A 22 6.75 10.67 -8.13
CA LYS A 22 7.54 11.78 -7.57
C LYS A 22 8.08 11.47 -6.16
N SER A 23 7.57 10.44 -5.48
CA SER A 23 8.04 9.99 -4.16
C SER A 23 9.38 9.24 -4.24
N ILE A 24 10.43 9.91 -4.72
CA ILE A 24 11.78 9.34 -4.85
C ILE A 24 12.63 9.78 -3.63
N PRO A 25 13.22 8.85 -2.85
CA PRO A 25 14.14 9.18 -1.78
C PRO A 25 15.42 9.89 -2.27
N PHE A 26 16.31 10.27 -1.34
CA PHE A 26 17.57 10.95 -1.68
C PHE A 26 17.37 12.26 -2.45
N GLY A 27 16.39 13.06 -2.01
CA GLY A 27 16.13 14.38 -2.59
C GLY A 27 15.45 14.36 -3.96
N GLY A 28 14.90 13.22 -4.39
CA GLY A 28 14.24 13.10 -5.67
C GLY A 28 15.13 12.57 -6.80
N ASP A 29 16.42 12.33 -6.53
CA ASP A 29 17.39 11.89 -7.52
C ASP A 29 17.26 10.38 -7.76
N LYS A 30 16.77 10.01 -8.94
CA LYS A 30 16.60 8.62 -9.35
C LYS A 30 17.94 7.93 -9.58
N ASP A 31 18.93 8.62 -10.12
CA ASP A 31 20.23 8.01 -10.39
C ASP A 31 20.90 7.61 -9.08
N VAL A 32 20.76 8.43 -8.03
CA VAL A 32 21.20 8.08 -6.68
C VAL A 32 20.33 6.96 -6.08
N ALA A 33 19.00 7.12 -6.12
CA ALA A 33 18.08 6.18 -5.49
C ALA A 33 18.21 4.75 -6.02
N TYR A 34 18.49 4.59 -7.31
CA TYR A 34 18.64 3.30 -7.98
C TYR A 34 20.09 2.86 -8.19
N SER A 35 21.08 3.64 -7.73
CA SER A 35 22.49 3.41 -8.05
C SER A 35 23.04 2.05 -7.58
N ASN A 36 22.66 1.59 -6.39
CA ASN A 36 23.21 0.36 -5.81
C ASN A 36 22.31 -0.23 -4.71
N ALA A 37 22.68 -1.41 -4.20
CA ALA A 37 21.92 -2.12 -3.17
C ALA A 37 21.74 -1.33 -1.86
N SER A 38 22.65 -0.42 -1.52
CA SER A 38 22.55 0.39 -0.29
C SER A 38 21.48 1.48 -0.39
N THR A 39 21.28 2.07 -1.57
CA THR A 39 20.22 3.07 -1.80
C THR A 39 18.90 2.40 -2.21
N LEU A 40 18.95 1.39 -3.06
CA LEU A 40 17.78 0.63 -3.48
C LEU A 40 17.21 -0.25 -2.35
N GLY A 41 18.02 -0.63 -1.36
CA GLY A 41 17.60 -1.42 -0.21
C GLY A 41 16.49 -0.76 0.64
N TYR A 42 16.22 0.53 0.45
CA TYR A 42 15.08 1.22 1.07
C TYR A 42 13.75 0.98 0.33
N LEU A 43 13.76 0.40 -0.87
CA LEU A 43 12.57 -0.01 -1.62
C LEU A 43 12.07 -1.36 -1.11
N THR A 44 11.39 -1.33 0.04
CA THR A 44 10.76 -2.52 0.63
C THR A 44 9.32 -2.22 1.02
N SER A 45 8.48 -3.26 1.03
CA SER A 45 7.11 -3.16 1.51
C SER A 45 7.06 -2.73 2.98
N THR A 46 7.92 -3.29 3.83
CA THR A 46 8.02 -2.90 5.26
C THR A 46 8.21 -1.40 5.42
N GLN A 47 9.12 -0.80 4.65
CA GLN A 47 9.38 0.62 4.72
C GLN A 47 8.23 1.46 4.13
N ALA A 48 7.60 1.01 3.04
CA ALA A 48 6.42 1.68 2.50
C ALA A 48 5.25 1.68 3.49
N LEU A 49 5.02 0.58 4.22
CA LEU A 49 4.01 0.52 5.28
C LEU A 49 4.34 1.51 6.42
N ALA A 50 5.61 1.67 6.78
CA ALA A 50 6.02 2.65 7.78
C ALA A 50 5.79 4.10 7.30
N ASP A 51 6.00 4.39 6.02
CA ASP A 51 5.67 5.70 5.44
C ASP A 51 4.17 6.00 5.57
N TYR A 52 3.32 5.02 5.22
CA TYR A 52 1.88 5.18 5.30
C TYR A 52 1.41 5.42 6.73
N ALA A 53 1.94 4.68 7.69
CA ALA A 53 1.61 4.86 9.10
C ALA A 53 1.99 6.25 9.60
N THR A 54 3.21 6.70 9.27
CA THR A 54 3.72 8.02 9.67
C THR A 54 2.86 9.12 9.07
N LEU A 55 2.61 9.07 7.75
CA LEU A 55 1.79 10.06 7.06
C LEU A 55 0.37 10.13 7.64
N ILE A 56 -0.28 9.00 7.87
CA ILE A 56 -1.64 8.97 8.41
C ILE A 56 -1.67 9.59 9.83
N ILE A 57 -0.73 9.22 10.69
CA ILE A 57 -0.65 9.73 12.06
C ILE A 57 -0.44 11.26 12.05
N ASP A 58 0.49 11.75 11.23
CA ASP A 58 0.81 13.17 11.16
C ASP A 58 -0.32 13.98 10.49
N LEU A 59 -0.96 13.44 9.45
CA LEU A 59 -2.12 14.06 8.83
C LEU A 59 -3.29 14.19 9.80
N LYS A 60 -3.60 13.14 10.57
CA LYS A 60 -4.66 13.20 11.59
C LYS A 60 -4.37 14.26 12.66
N LYS A 61 -3.12 14.39 13.10
CA LYS A 61 -2.72 15.46 14.04
C LYS A 61 -2.90 16.84 13.41
N ASN A 62 -2.41 17.04 12.18
CA ASN A 62 -2.48 18.33 11.48
C ASN A 62 -3.92 18.78 11.21
N LEU A 63 -4.85 17.83 11.02
CA LEU A 63 -6.27 18.10 10.80
C LEU A 63 -7.11 18.10 12.09
N THR A 64 -6.49 17.92 13.26
CA THR A 64 -7.21 17.77 14.54
C THR A 64 -8.24 16.63 14.50
N ALA A 65 -7.95 15.58 13.73
CA ALA A 65 -8.81 14.44 13.45
C ALA A 65 -8.26 13.14 14.08
N VAL A 66 -7.65 13.24 15.27
CA VAL A 66 -6.93 12.12 15.93
C VAL A 66 -7.80 10.89 16.19
N ASP A 67 -9.10 11.07 16.39
CA ASP A 67 -10.06 9.98 16.62
C ASP A 67 -10.75 9.50 15.33
N ALA A 68 -10.50 10.13 14.19
CA ALA A 68 -11.15 9.74 12.93
C ALA A 68 -10.72 8.31 12.52
N PRO A 69 -11.69 7.41 12.23
CA PRO A 69 -11.35 6.06 11.79
C PRO A 69 -10.71 6.07 10.41
N VAL A 70 -9.75 5.16 10.18
CA VAL A 70 -9.06 5.01 8.90
C VAL A 70 -9.33 3.63 8.34
N VAL A 71 -9.79 3.58 7.09
CA VAL A 71 -9.91 2.33 6.30
C VAL A 71 -8.94 2.45 5.13
N VAL A 72 -8.07 1.46 4.96
CA VAL A 72 -7.10 1.44 3.86
C VAL A 72 -7.64 0.65 2.67
N PHE A 73 -7.37 1.14 1.47
CA PHE A 73 -7.83 0.54 0.21
C PHE A 73 -6.63 0.22 -0.67
N GLY A 74 -6.71 -0.86 -1.42
CA GLY A 74 -5.71 -1.16 -2.44
C GLY A 74 -6.13 -2.25 -3.41
N GLY A 75 -5.58 -2.19 -4.62
CA GLY A 75 -5.76 -3.19 -5.67
C GLY A 75 -4.45 -3.87 -6.03
N SER A 76 -4.46 -5.16 -6.37
CA SER A 76 -3.25 -5.91 -6.76
C SER A 76 -2.17 -5.84 -5.67
N TYR A 77 -0.93 -5.46 -5.98
CA TYR A 77 0.11 -5.19 -4.97
C TYR A 77 -0.32 -4.16 -3.92
N GLY A 78 -1.04 -3.10 -4.33
CA GLY A 78 -1.64 -2.15 -3.39
C GLY A 78 -2.63 -2.83 -2.42
N GLY A 79 -3.34 -3.86 -2.86
CA GLY A 79 -4.21 -4.66 -2.02
C GLY A 79 -3.42 -5.55 -1.04
N MET A 80 -2.27 -6.08 -1.46
CA MET A 80 -1.34 -6.77 -0.55
C MET A 80 -0.85 -5.82 0.53
N LEU A 81 -0.45 -4.60 0.15
CA LEU A 81 -0.08 -3.54 1.08
C LEU A 81 -1.23 -3.17 2.04
N ALA A 82 -2.46 -3.01 1.56
CA ALA A 82 -3.61 -2.72 2.41
C ALA A 82 -3.85 -3.83 3.45
N SER A 83 -3.80 -5.10 3.03
CA SER A 83 -3.88 -6.26 3.93
C SER A 83 -2.77 -6.25 4.99
N TRP A 84 -1.52 -6.11 4.56
CA TRP A 84 -0.37 -6.11 5.47
C TRP A 84 -0.35 -4.89 6.38
N PHE A 85 -0.83 -3.74 5.91
CA PHE A 85 -0.95 -2.53 6.72
C PHE A 85 -1.93 -2.76 7.88
N ARG A 86 -3.12 -3.33 7.61
CA ARG A 86 -4.07 -3.66 8.69
C ARG A 86 -3.49 -4.68 9.67
N LEU A 87 -2.73 -5.67 9.20
CA LEU A 87 -2.09 -6.68 10.05
C LEU A 87 -0.99 -6.09 10.94
N LYS A 88 -0.16 -5.19 10.41
CA LYS A 88 1.02 -4.64 11.12
C LYS A 88 0.73 -3.36 11.90
N TYR A 89 -0.22 -2.56 11.45
CA TYR A 89 -0.62 -1.30 12.06
C TYR A 89 -2.12 -1.28 12.42
N PRO A 90 -2.63 -2.25 13.20
CA PRO A 90 -4.05 -2.31 13.56
C PRO A 90 -4.50 -1.14 14.45
N HIS A 91 -3.54 -0.45 15.08
CA HIS A 91 -3.76 0.78 15.86
C HIS A 91 -3.89 2.03 14.98
N VAL A 92 -3.54 1.97 13.69
CA VAL A 92 -3.64 3.10 12.74
C VAL A 92 -4.87 3.00 11.86
N ALA A 93 -5.14 1.82 11.29
CA ALA A 93 -6.29 1.59 10.41
C ALA A 93 -7.20 0.51 10.97
N ILE A 94 -8.50 0.77 11.06
CA ILE A 94 -9.51 -0.12 11.64
C ILE A 94 -9.93 -1.26 10.69
N GLY A 95 -9.65 -1.13 9.40
CA GLY A 95 -9.99 -2.12 8.38
C GLY A 95 -9.23 -1.91 7.08
N ALA A 96 -9.28 -2.91 6.20
CA ALA A 96 -8.68 -2.86 4.87
C ALA A 96 -9.62 -3.45 3.82
N LEU A 97 -9.74 -2.81 2.67
CA LEU A 97 -10.28 -3.39 1.44
C LEU A 97 -9.12 -3.77 0.51
N ALA A 98 -8.82 -5.06 0.44
CA ALA A 98 -7.76 -5.62 -0.39
C ALA A 98 -8.35 -6.25 -1.67
N SER A 99 -8.53 -5.43 -2.71
CA SER A 99 -9.13 -5.88 -3.96
C SER A 99 -8.14 -6.65 -4.83
N SER A 100 -8.48 -7.89 -5.19
CA SER A 100 -7.66 -8.75 -6.06
C SER A 100 -6.18 -8.81 -5.61
N ALA A 101 -5.96 -8.94 -4.30
CA ALA A 101 -4.64 -8.97 -3.70
C ALA A 101 -4.09 -10.40 -3.68
N PRO A 102 -3.03 -10.74 -4.44
CA PRO A 102 -2.51 -12.10 -4.50
C PRO A 102 -1.60 -12.42 -3.30
N ILE A 103 -2.10 -12.26 -2.07
CA ILE A 103 -1.33 -12.44 -0.82
C ILE A 103 -0.81 -13.86 -0.60
N LEU A 104 -1.32 -14.83 -1.36
CA LEU A 104 -0.89 -16.23 -1.32
C LEU A 104 0.03 -16.61 -2.49
N ASN A 105 0.27 -15.72 -3.46
CA ASN A 105 1.07 -16.03 -4.64
C ASN A 105 2.58 -15.94 -4.37
N PHE A 106 3.05 -16.78 -3.44
CA PHE A 106 4.45 -16.94 -3.07
C PHE A 106 4.87 -18.40 -3.24
N GLU A 107 6.19 -18.62 -3.30
CA GLU A 107 6.77 -19.95 -3.46
C GLU A 107 6.20 -20.93 -2.44
N ASN A 108 5.88 -22.15 -2.91
CA ASN A 108 5.35 -23.25 -2.11
C ASN A 108 3.99 -23.03 -1.44
N ILE A 109 3.26 -21.95 -1.75
CA ILE A 109 1.88 -21.73 -1.27
C ILE A 109 0.85 -22.06 -2.35
N THR A 110 1.09 -21.61 -3.59
CA THR A 110 0.20 -21.83 -4.75
C THR A 110 0.93 -22.53 -5.88
N SER A 111 0.18 -23.22 -6.75
CA SER A 111 0.75 -23.82 -7.97
C SER A 111 1.41 -22.74 -8.84
N PRO A 112 2.63 -22.97 -9.38
CA PRO A 112 3.29 -22.03 -10.28
C PRO A 112 2.55 -21.87 -11.62
N TYR A 113 1.62 -22.77 -11.94
CA TYR A 113 0.81 -22.72 -13.16
C TYR A 113 -0.55 -22.03 -12.95
N SER A 114 -0.90 -21.66 -11.71
CA SER A 114 -2.23 -21.13 -11.35
C SER A 114 -2.66 -19.95 -12.22
N PHE A 115 -1.76 -18.97 -12.41
CA PHE A 115 -2.03 -17.78 -13.21
C PHE A 115 -2.34 -18.13 -14.69
N ASN A 116 -1.48 -18.93 -15.34
CA ASN A 116 -1.65 -19.30 -16.74
C ASN A 116 -2.86 -20.22 -16.97
N ASN A 117 -3.17 -21.09 -16.01
CA ASN A 117 -4.36 -21.95 -16.08
C ASN A 117 -5.64 -21.12 -16.07
N ILE A 118 -5.71 -20.07 -15.23
CA ILE A 118 -6.85 -19.15 -15.20
C ILE A 118 -6.96 -18.40 -16.53
N ILE A 119 -5.86 -17.85 -17.04
CA ILE A 119 -5.86 -17.18 -18.36
C ILE A 119 -6.39 -18.12 -19.45
N THR A 120 -5.97 -19.38 -19.47
CA THR A 120 -6.40 -20.36 -20.48
C THR A 120 -7.87 -20.76 -20.35
N GLN A 121 -8.49 -20.55 -19.19
CA GLN A 121 -9.94 -20.80 -19.01
C GLN A 121 -10.79 -19.62 -19.47
N ASP A 122 -10.24 -18.40 -19.41
CA ASP A 122 -10.95 -17.18 -19.80
C ASP A 122 -11.01 -16.95 -21.32
N PHE A 123 -10.08 -17.54 -22.09
CA PHE A 123 -9.94 -17.39 -23.55
C PHE A 123 -10.02 -18.72 -24.29
#